data_AF-A0A365KA77-F1
#
_entry.id   AF-A0A365KA77-F1
#
_cell.length_a   1.000
_cell.length_b   1.000
_cell.length_c   1.000
_cell.angle_alpha   90.00
_cell.angle_beta   90.00
_cell.angle_gamma   90.00
#
_symmetry.space_group_name_H-M   'P 1'
#
loop_
_entity.id
_entity.type
_entity.pdbx_description
1 polymer ?
#
loop_
_entity_poly.entity_id
_entity_poly.type
_entity_poly.pdbx_seq_one_letter_code
_entity_poly.pdbx_strand_id
1 'polypeptide(L)' 'MTKLAGAIIGLIIGILVGAFLGLVIGGTFLGGFDIYENTGMEGYELAAYVGAGIGLVVGAVMGVRIAARK' A
#
# COMPACT_ATOMS: atom_id res chain seq x y z
N MET A 1 13.52 -10.82 -17.66
CA MET A 1 12.25 -10.89 -16.89
C MET A 1 11.16 -10.31 -17.76
N THR A 2 9.99 -10.92 -17.87
CA THR A 2 8.90 -10.34 -18.68
C THR A 2 8.30 -9.12 -17.95
N LYS A 3 7.73 -8.16 -18.71
CA LYS A 3 7.03 -6.99 -18.14
C LYS A 3 5.91 -7.42 -17.19
N LEU A 4 5.23 -8.52 -17.51
CA LEU A 4 4.19 -9.12 -16.68
C LEU A 4 4.75 -9.60 -15.32
N ALA A 5 5.86 -10.34 -15.33
CA ALA A 5 6.49 -10.80 -14.09
C ALA A 5 6.98 -9.61 -13.24
N GLY A 6 7.56 -8.58 -13.87
CA GLY A 6 7.94 -7.34 -13.19
C GLY A 6 6.75 -6.61 -12.57
N ALA A 7 5.62 -6.54 -13.28
CA ALA A 7 4.39 -5.95 -12.78
C ALA A 7 3.85 -6.71 -11.56
N ILE A 8 3.77 -8.04 -11.62
CA ILE A 8 3.28 -8.88 -10.52
C ILE A 8 4.16 -8.72 -9.27
N ILE A 9 5.48 -8.80 -9.43
CA ILE A 9 6.42 -8.62 -8.32
C ILE A 9 6.28 -7.21 -7.73
N GLY A 10 6.23 -6.20 -8.59
CA GLY A 10 6.03 -4.81 -8.19
C GLY A 10 4.71 -4.60 -7.44
N LEU A 11 3.64 -5.26 -7.87
CA LEU A 11 2.32 -5.19 -7.25
C LEU A 11 2.33 -5.81 -5.85
N ILE A 12 2.91 -7.01 -5.69
CA ILE A 12 3.02 -7.70 -4.39
C ILE A 12 3.83 -6.85 -3.41
N ILE A 13 5.03 -6.41 -3.83
CA ILE A 13 5.90 -5.57 -2.98
C ILE A 13 5.20 -4.24 -2.66
N GLY A 14 4.55 -3.64 -3.65
CA GLY A 14 3.81 -2.40 -3.51
C GLY A 14 2.71 -2.48 -2.47
N ILE A 15 1.87 -3.52 -2.52
CA ILE A 15 0.81 -3.74 -1.52
C ILE A 15 1.43 -3.88 -0.13
N LEU A 16 2.45 -4.74 0.04
CA LEU A 16 3.03 -5.02 1.35
C LEU A 16 3.67 -3.77 1.96
N VAL A 17 4.47 -3.04 1.18
CA VAL A 17 5.13 -1.80 1.64
C VAL A 17 4.10 -0.71 1.88
N GLY A 18 3.15 -0.53 0.98
CA GLY A 18 2.09 0.47 1.09
C GLY A 18 1.21 0.23 2.32
N ALA A 19 0.78 -1.02 2.55
CA ALA A 19 0.01 -1.40 3.72
C ALA A 19 0.79 -1.17 5.02
N PHE A 20 2.06 -1.58 5.06
CA PHE A 20 2.93 -1.36 6.22
C PHE A 20 3.10 0.13 6.53
N LEU A 21 3.40 0.96 5.53
CA LEU A 21 3.52 2.41 5.70
C LEU A 21 2.18 3.02 6.12
N GLY A 22 1.07 2.56 5.56
CA GLY A 22 -0.28 2.94 5.95
C GLY A 22 -0.57 2.63 7.43
N LEU A 23 -0.21 1.43 7.90
CA LEU A 23 -0.32 1.05 9.32
C LEU A 23 0.53 1.95 10.21
N VAL A 24 1.78 2.21 9.85
CA VAL A 24 2.69 3.03 10.65
C VAL A 24 2.17 4.47 10.75
N ILE A 25 1.80 5.06 9.62
CA ILE A 25 1.26 6.44 9.57
C ILE A 25 -0.09 6.48 10.29
N GLY A 26 -1.01 5.56 10.01
CA GLY A 26 -2.32 5.52 10.64
C GLY A 26 -2.24 5.26 12.14
N GLY A 27 -1.38 4.35 12.59
CA GLY A 27 -1.16 4.10 14.02
C GLY A 27 -0.58 5.32 14.74
N THR A 28 0.34 6.03 14.08
CA THR A 28 1.01 7.21 14.65
C THR A 28 0.09 8.44 14.70
N PHE A 29 -0.65 8.70 13.62
CA PHE A 29 -1.41 9.94 13.48
C PHE A 29 -2.92 9.77 13.68
N LEU A 30 -3.47 8.59 13.41
CA LEU A 30 -4.92 8.33 13.47
C LEU A 30 -5.35 7.52 14.70
N GLY A 31 -4.42 6.90 15.43
CA GLY A 31 -4.72 6.07 16.61
C GLY A 31 -5.31 6.82 17.81
N GLY A 32 -5.22 8.16 17.83
CA GLY A 32 -5.81 9.01 18.87
C GLY A 32 -7.21 9.56 18.53
N PHE A 33 -7.74 9.24 17.34
CA PHE A 33 -9.06 9.73 16.90
C PHE A 33 -10.12 8.64 17.04
N ASP A 34 -11.32 9.02 17.46
CA ASP A 34 -12.47 8.13 17.59
C ASP A 34 -13.14 7.88 16.22
N ILE A 35 -12.39 7.24 15.33
CA ILE A 35 -12.82 6.97 13.94
C ILE A 35 -13.77 5.76 13.90
N TYR A 36 -13.58 4.81 14.81
CA TYR A 36 -14.33 3.56 14.86
C TYR A 36 -15.83 3.77 14.98
N GLU A 37 -16.27 4.77 15.74
CA GLU A 37 -17.70 5.09 15.94
C GLU A 37 -18.44 5.38 14.63
N ASN A 38 -17.75 5.95 13.64
CA ASN A 38 -18.37 6.35 12.36
C ASN A 38 -18.14 5.36 11.22
N THR A 39 -17.05 4.57 11.26
CA THR A 39 -16.64 3.72 10.12
C THR A 39 -16.65 2.23 10.45
N GLY A 40 -16.73 1.85 11.72
CA GLY A 40 -16.56 0.47 12.20
C GLY A 40 -15.15 -0.09 12.02
N MET A 41 -14.17 0.77 11.69
CA MET A 41 -12.77 0.42 11.50
C MET A 41 -11.88 1.40 12.25
N GLU A 42 -10.77 0.91 12.78
CA GLU A 42 -9.78 1.78 13.42
C GLU A 42 -9.08 2.65 12.37
N GLY A 43 -8.66 3.85 12.78
CA GLY A 43 -7.97 4.79 11.87
C GLY A 43 -6.73 4.20 11.21
N TYR A 44 -6.00 3.35 11.94
CA TYR A 44 -4.81 2.67 11.41
C TYR A 44 -5.16 1.57 10.40
N GLU A 45 -6.28 0.88 10.57
CA GLU A 45 -6.76 -0.13 9.61
C GLU A 45 -7.14 0.54 8.29
N LEU A 46 -7.89 1.65 8.38
CA LEU A 46 -8.27 2.43 7.22
C LEU A 46 -7.04 2.92 6.45
N ALA A 47 -6.05 3.46 7.16
CA ALA A 47 -4.80 3.92 6.57
C ALA A 47 -4.00 2.77 5.94
N ALA A 48 -4.04 1.56 6.52
CA ALA A 48 -3.42 0.37 5.93
C ALA A 48 -4.03 0.03 4.56
N TYR A 49 -5.36 0.05 4.45
CA TYR A 49 -6.05 -0.23 3.20
C TYR A 49 -5.77 0.83 2.14
N VAL A 50 -5.80 2.11 2.52
CA VAL A 50 -5.44 3.22 1.61
C VAL A 50 -3.98 3.09 1.16
N GLY A 51 -3.07 2.84 2.10
CA GLY A 51 -1.66 2.62 1.84
C GLY A 51 -1.42 1.44 0.89
N ALA A 52 -2.11 0.32 1.09
CA ALA A 52 -2.07 -0.84 0.21
C ALA A 52 -2.52 -0.50 -1.22
N GLY A 53 -3.62 0.26 -1.36
CA GLY A 53 -4.13 0.69 -2.66
C GLY A 53 -3.16 1.60 -3.42
N ILE A 54 -2.57 2.58 -2.74
CA ILE A 54 -1.53 3.45 -3.32
C ILE A 54 -0.29 2.61 -3.70
N GLY A 55 0.14 1.75 -2.78
CA GLY A 55 1.28 0.86 -2.96
C GLY A 55 1.10 -0.07 -4.16
N LEU A 56 -0.09 -0.61 -4.37
CA LEU A 56 -0.45 -1.43 -5.53
C LEU A 56 -0.18 -0.69 -6.84
N VAL A 57 -0.72 0.53 -6.99
CA VAL A 57 -0.58 1.33 -8.21
C VAL A 57 0.87 1.72 -8.46
N VAL A 58 1.54 2.26 -7.44
CA VAL A 58 2.94 2.68 -7.55
C VAL A 58 3.85 1.49 -7.82
N GLY A 59 3.65 0.39 -7.10
CA GLY A 59 4.42 -0.84 -7.22
C GLY A 59 4.29 -1.48 -8.60
N ALA A 60 3.09 -1.56 -9.16
CA ALA A 60 2.87 -2.07 -10.51
C ALA A 60 3.59 -1.22 -11.57
N VAL A 61 3.47 0.12 -11.49
CA VAL A 61 4.14 1.05 -12.42
C VAL A 61 5.66 0.93 -12.31
N MET A 62 6.20 0.89 -11.10
CA MET A 62 7.63 0.75 -10.85
C MET A 62 8.16 -0.61 -11.31
N GLY A 63 7.42 -1.69 -11.05
CA GLY A 63 7.78 -3.04 -11.49
C GLY A 63 7.89 -3.17 -13.00
N VAL A 64 6.93 -2.60 -13.75
CA VAL A 64 7.00 -2.52 -15.21
C VAL A 64 8.20 -1.69 -15.67
N ARG A 65 8.43 -0.52 -15.06
CA ARG A 65 9.55 0.36 -15.41
C ARG A 65 10.91 -0.31 -15.18
N ILE A 66 11.08 -1.01 -14.07
CA ILE A 66 12.32 -1.74 -13.75
C ILE A 66 12.52 -2.90 -14.73
N ALA A 67 11.47 -3.66 -15.02
CA ALA A 67 11.54 -4.77 -15.98
C ALA A 67 11.78 -4.31 -17.42
N ALA A 68 11.41 -3.08 -17.79
CA ALA A 68 11.69 -2.50 -19.10
C ALA A 68 13.10 -1.91 -19.24
N ARG A 69 13.79 -1.66 -18.12
CA ARG A 69 15.17 -1.15 -18.09
C ARG A 69 16.22 -2.28 -18.07
N LYS A 70 15.80 -3.52 -17.83
CA LYS A 70 16.62 -4.74 -17.88
C LYS A 70 16.42 -5.46 -19.20
#